data_AF-A0A656JY99-F1
#
_entry.id   AF-A0A656JY99-F1
#
_cell.length_a   1.000
_cell.length_b   1.000
_cell.length_c   1.000
_cell.angle_alpha   90.00
_cell.angle_beta   90.00
_cell.angle_gamma   90.00
#
_symmetry.space_group_name_H-M   'P 1'
#
loop_
_entity.id
_entity.type
_entity.pdbx_description
1 polymer ?
#
loop_
_entity_poly.entity_id
_entity_poly.type
_entity_poly.pdbx_seq_one_letter_code
_entity_poly.pdbx_strand_id
1 'polypeptide(L)'
;MTLKFRHKILLAASGVVVLAFALFTLYNDYLQRSTINQNLESSVGQAGQLTASSVQNWLSGRILVLENLAQNVAFQGVNSDLSGLVSQSSLVSTFQFTYVGDSKGVFTQRPNVDMPAGYDPRQRPWYKSTVDAGKTILSAPYLASVGGLVVTIASPIKTAGQVSGVAGGDLSLDTLVKIINSVEFGGIGYAFLVSGDGQIIVSPDKDQVMKNLKDIYPGQTLSLDARLREVTLNGQQRLLSFTPITGLPSADWYIGLSIDKDKAYAPLSQFRSSAMVAVLIAVTVIALLLSLLIRALMRPLTDMGRAMQDIAQGEGDLTRRLSIQGKDEFAELGGSFNQFVERVHASIAEVSSATLQVHDLSQRVVNSSNSSIVGFDEQSARTNSVAAAINELGAATQEIARNASDASIQASEARTQAEDGQVVVEKTINAMSELSTKISDSCTQIEQLNASTDNIGHILDVIKGISQQTNLLALNAAIE
;
A
#
# COMPACT_ATOMS: atom_id res chain seq x y z
N MET A 1 14.30 3.73 -7.80
CA MET A 1 13.67 4.38 -6.62
C MET A 1 12.49 3.52 -6.16
N THR A 2 12.54 2.97 -4.95
CA THR A 2 11.43 2.21 -4.37
C THR A 2 10.41 3.19 -3.75
N LEU A 3 9.20 3.24 -4.31
CA LEU A 3 8.11 4.05 -3.77
C LEU A 3 7.77 3.61 -2.33
N LYS A 4 7.71 4.56 -1.38
CA LYS A 4 7.22 4.29 -0.02
C LYS A 4 5.77 3.81 -0.09
N PHE A 5 5.37 2.93 0.84
CA PHE A 5 4.04 2.30 0.89
C PHE A 5 2.88 3.30 0.75
N ARG A 6 2.94 4.44 1.44
CA ARG A 6 1.96 5.53 1.32
C ARG A 6 1.76 6.03 -0.11
N HIS A 7 2.82 6.17 -0.90
CA HIS A 7 2.71 6.63 -2.29
C HIS A 7 2.10 5.56 -3.20
N LYS A 8 2.34 4.27 -2.91
CA LYS A 8 1.73 3.16 -3.66
C LYS A 8 0.20 3.14 -3.46
N ILE A 9 -0.27 3.29 -2.22
CA ILE A 9 -1.71 3.39 -1.93
C ILE A 9 -2.32 4.61 -2.61
N LEU A 10 -1.67 5.76 -2.51
CA LEU A 10 -2.20 7.00 -3.09
C LEU A 10 -2.32 6.90 -4.62
N LEU A 11 -1.29 6.37 -5.29
CA LEU A 11 -1.33 6.11 -6.73
C LEU A 11 -2.43 5.11 -7.12
N ALA A 12 -2.59 4.01 -6.38
CA ALA A 12 -3.62 3.02 -6.65
C ALA A 12 -5.03 3.61 -6.49
N ALA A 13 -5.28 4.33 -5.39
CA ALA A 13 -6.54 4.98 -5.12
C ALA A 13 -6.87 6.08 -6.14
N SER A 14 -5.89 6.94 -6.48
CA SER A 14 -6.05 7.93 -7.54
C SER A 14 -6.32 7.27 -8.89
N GLY A 15 -5.68 6.15 -9.21
CA GLY A 15 -5.92 5.39 -10.43
C GLY A 15 -7.34 4.86 -10.55
N VAL A 16 -7.89 4.28 -9.47
CA VAL A 16 -9.29 3.81 -9.43
C VAL A 16 -10.28 4.95 -9.63
N VAL A 17 -10.03 6.09 -8.98
CA VAL A 17 -10.87 7.29 -9.12
C VAL A 17 -10.83 7.83 -10.54
N VAL A 18 -9.64 8.00 -11.11
CA VAL A 18 -9.47 8.44 -12.51
C VAL A 18 -10.19 7.50 -13.46
N LEU A 19 -10.07 6.19 -13.27
CA LEU A 19 -10.75 5.20 -14.09
C LEU A 19 -12.28 5.30 -13.98
N ALA A 20 -12.81 5.43 -12.75
CA ALA A 20 -14.26 5.57 -12.53
C ALA A 20 -14.82 6.83 -13.18
N PHE A 21 -14.12 7.97 -13.04
CA PHE A 21 -14.51 9.22 -13.69
C PHE A 21 -14.36 9.18 -15.20
N ALA A 22 -13.32 8.52 -15.73
CA ALA A 22 -13.15 8.32 -17.17
C ALA A 22 -14.31 7.50 -17.76
N LEU A 23 -14.67 6.38 -17.11
CA LEU A 23 -15.81 5.56 -17.52
C LEU A 23 -17.13 6.33 -17.44
N PHE A 24 -17.35 7.07 -16.35
CA PHE A 24 -18.54 7.91 -16.19
C PHE A 24 -18.62 9.00 -17.27
N THR A 25 -17.49 9.64 -17.60
CA THR A 25 -17.41 10.68 -18.63
C THR A 25 -17.68 10.09 -20.02
N LEU A 26 -17.09 8.93 -20.35
CA LEU A 26 -17.34 8.23 -21.60
C LEU A 26 -18.81 7.80 -21.75
N TYR A 27 -19.40 7.29 -20.68
CA TYR A 27 -20.81 6.90 -20.65
C TYR A 27 -21.74 8.10 -20.89
N ASN A 28 -21.50 9.22 -20.19
CA ASN A 28 -22.29 10.43 -20.39
C ASN A 28 -22.07 11.06 -21.77
N ASP A 29 -20.82 11.05 -22.29
CA ASP A 29 -20.54 11.53 -23.64
C ASP A 29 -21.33 10.75 -24.69
N TYR A 30 -21.38 9.42 -24.55
CA TYR A 30 -22.18 8.56 -25.42
C TYR A 30 -23.68 8.90 -25.33
N LEU A 31 -24.21 9.02 -24.11
CA LEU A 31 -25.63 9.30 -23.87
C LEU A 31 -26.01 10.68 -24.42
N GLN A 32 -25.20 11.69 -24.15
CA GLN A 32 -25.45 13.06 -24.57
C GLN A 32 -25.29 13.24 -26.08
N ARG A 33 -24.33 12.55 -26.72
CA ARG A 33 -24.23 12.52 -28.17
C ARG A 33 -25.47 11.89 -28.80
N SER A 34 -25.96 10.77 -28.26
CA SER A 34 -27.21 10.15 -28.73
C SER A 34 -28.41 11.09 -28.59
N THR A 35 -28.55 11.76 -27.44
CA THR A 35 -29.62 12.75 -27.21
C THR A 35 -29.52 13.94 -28.16
N ILE A 36 -28.31 14.48 -28.37
CA ILE A 36 -28.11 15.58 -29.32
C ILE A 36 -28.47 15.14 -30.74
N ASN A 37 -28.07 13.94 -31.17
CA ASN A 37 -28.43 13.42 -32.49
C ASN A 37 -29.95 13.35 -32.67
N GLN A 38 -30.66 12.77 -31.70
CA GLN A 38 -32.12 12.63 -31.75
C GLN A 38 -32.83 14.00 -31.75
N ASN A 39 -32.39 14.90 -30.85
CA ASN A 39 -32.96 16.25 -30.77
C ASN A 39 -32.67 17.04 -32.04
N LEU A 40 -31.47 16.90 -32.61
CA LEU A 40 -31.10 17.56 -33.86
C LEU A 40 -31.92 17.01 -35.02
N GLU A 41 -32.04 15.69 -35.17
CA GLU A 41 -32.85 15.08 -36.22
C GLU A 41 -34.33 15.50 -36.14
N SER A 42 -34.90 15.50 -34.94
CA SER A 42 -36.27 15.99 -34.70
C SER A 42 -36.42 17.48 -35.00
N SER A 43 -35.53 18.32 -34.45
CA SER A 43 -35.59 19.78 -34.62
C SER A 43 -35.41 20.18 -36.08
N VAL A 44 -34.47 19.55 -36.78
CA VAL A 44 -34.20 19.77 -38.20
C VAL A 44 -35.34 19.27 -39.06
N GLY A 45 -35.92 18.11 -38.75
CA GLY A 45 -37.11 17.62 -39.45
C GLY A 45 -38.31 18.56 -39.30
N GLN A 46 -38.58 19.05 -38.09
CA GLN A 46 -39.65 20.02 -37.84
C GLN A 46 -39.39 21.36 -38.54
N ALA A 47 -38.17 21.87 -38.44
CA ALA A 47 -37.70 23.06 -39.16
C ALA A 47 -37.87 22.94 -40.67
N GLY A 48 -37.47 21.80 -41.24
CA GLY A 48 -37.62 21.48 -42.66
C GLY A 48 -39.08 21.47 -43.08
N GLN A 49 -39.95 20.81 -42.29
CA GLN A 49 -41.38 20.76 -42.55
C GLN A 49 -42.05 22.13 -42.46
N LEU A 50 -41.72 22.94 -41.44
CA LEU A 50 -42.25 24.29 -41.29
C LEU A 50 -41.81 25.21 -42.43
N THR A 51 -40.54 25.10 -42.84
CA THR A 51 -40.00 25.87 -43.96
C THR A 51 -40.66 25.44 -45.27
N ALA A 52 -40.80 24.13 -45.51
CA ALA A 52 -41.46 23.59 -46.70
C ALA A 52 -42.92 24.03 -46.78
N SER A 53 -43.68 23.92 -45.68
CA SER A 53 -45.07 24.40 -45.61
C SER A 53 -45.16 25.92 -45.80
N SER A 54 -44.22 26.69 -45.26
CA SER A 54 -44.21 28.16 -45.41
C SER A 54 -43.97 28.55 -46.87
N VAL A 55 -42.99 27.93 -47.54
CA VAL A 55 -42.70 28.16 -48.96
C VAL A 55 -43.84 27.67 -49.83
N GLN A 56 -44.44 26.52 -49.53
CA GLN A 56 -45.62 26.00 -50.22
C GLN A 56 -46.77 27.00 -50.16
N ASN A 57 -47.17 27.43 -48.96
CA ASN A 57 -48.27 28.39 -48.79
C ASN A 57 -47.96 29.73 -49.47
N TRP A 58 -46.71 30.19 -49.36
CA TRP A 58 -46.25 31.42 -49.99
C TRP A 58 -46.38 31.32 -51.52
N LEU A 59 -45.90 30.24 -52.14
CA LEU A 59 -46.00 30.03 -53.58
C LEU A 59 -47.45 29.80 -54.03
N SER A 60 -48.23 29.00 -53.31
CA SER A 60 -49.65 28.76 -53.62
C SER A 60 -50.46 30.06 -53.69
N GLY A 61 -50.21 31.01 -52.79
CA GLY A 61 -50.82 32.34 -52.86
C GLY A 61 -50.50 33.08 -54.17
N ARG A 62 -49.24 33.02 -54.65
CA ARG A 62 -48.84 33.65 -55.91
C ARG A 62 -49.40 32.92 -57.12
N ILE A 63 -49.43 31.59 -57.07
CA ILE A 63 -50.05 30.75 -58.11
C ILE A 63 -51.50 31.17 -58.30
N LEU A 64 -52.28 31.27 -57.23
CA LEU A 64 -53.70 31.67 -57.32
C LEU A 64 -53.89 33.08 -57.89
N VAL A 65 -53.03 34.03 -57.51
CA VAL A 65 -53.06 35.40 -58.04
C VAL A 65 -52.77 35.40 -59.56
N LEU A 66 -51.80 34.62 -60.01
CA LEU A 66 -51.46 34.54 -61.45
C LEU A 66 -52.52 33.76 -62.25
N GLU A 67 -53.08 32.70 -61.69
CA GLU A 67 -54.17 31.96 -62.30
C GLU A 67 -55.41 32.84 -62.47
N ASN A 68 -55.70 33.71 -61.50
CA ASN A 68 -56.77 34.70 -61.64
C ASN A 68 -56.50 35.69 -62.78
N LEU A 69 -55.26 36.16 -62.95
CA LEU A 69 -54.88 36.97 -64.11
C LEU A 69 -55.11 36.19 -65.42
N ALA A 70 -54.64 34.95 -65.52
CA ALA A 70 -54.80 34.13 -66.71
C ALA A 70 -56.29 33.90 -67.07
N GLN A 71 -57.14 33.66 -66.07
CA GLN A 71 -58.58 33.51 -66.23
C GLN A 71 -59.26 34.82 -66.67
N ASN A 72 -58.87 35.96 -66.09
CA ASN A 72 -59.40 37.27 -66.49
C ASN A 72 -59.04 37.61 -67.94
N VAL A 73 -57.80 37.32 -68.35
CA VAL A 73 -57.36 37.51 -69.74
C VAL A 73 -58.11 36.55 -70.68
N ALA A 74 -58.33 35.30 -70.27
CA ALA A 74 -59.11 34.34 -71.05
C ALA A 74 -60.57 34.78 -71.24
N PHE A 75 -61.17 35.40 -70.22
CA PHE A 75 -62.55 35.89 -70.25
C PHE A 75 -62.72 37.16 -71.10
N GLN A 76 -61.84 38.16 -70.93
CA GLN A 76 -61.91 39.42 -71.67
C GLN A 76 -61.36 39.33 -73.10
N GLY A 77 -60.59 38.28 -73.39
CA GLY A 77 -59.91 38.06 -74.66
C GLY A 77 -58.56 38.78 -74.71
N VAL A 78 -57.59 38.18 -75.42
CA VAL A 78 -56.20 38.68 -75.48
C VAL A 78 -56.06 40.04 -76.21
N ASN A 79 -57.12 40.51 -76.86
CA ASN A 79 -57.19 41.83 -77.50
C ASN A 79 -57.72 42.94 -76.56
N SER A 80 -57.98 42.64 -75.28
CA SER A 80 -58.43 43.61 -74.27
C SER A 80 -57.28 44.49 -73.75
N ASP A 81 -57.55 45.39 -72.80
CA ASP A 81 -56.52 46.21 -72.13
C ASP A 81 -55.63 45.34 -71.22
N LEU A 82 -54.74 44.55 -71.84
CA LEU A 82 -53.74 43.74 -71.14
C LEU A 82 -52.85 44.60 -70.25
N SER A 83 -52.55 45.84 -70.70
CA SER A 83 -51.75 46.80 -69.94
C SER A 83 -52.40 47.11 -68.60
N GLY A 84 -53.70 47.42 -68.57
CA GLY A 84 -54.46 47.63 -67.34
C GLY A 84 -54.48 46.40 -66.44
N LEU A 85 -54.69 45.21 -67.00
CA LEU A 85 -54.74 43.95 -66.25
C LEU A 85 -53.40 43.62 -65.57
N VAL A 86 -52.27 43.69 -66.29
CA VAL A 86 -50.95 43.39 -65.69
C VAL A 86 -50.45 44.51 -64.77
N SER A 87 -51.07 45.70 -64.81
CA SER A 87 -50.72 46.84 -63.94
C SER A 87 -51.46 46.85 -62.59
N GLN A 88 -52.33 45.88 -62.32
CA GLN A 88 -53.07 45.83 -61.05
C GLN A 88 -52.12 45.81 -59.85
N SER A 89 -52.43 46.60 -58.81
CA SER A 89 -51.53 46.79 -57.66
C SER A 89 -51.16 45.48 -56.97
N SER A 90 -52.08 44.52 -56.90
CA SER A 90 -51.84 43.19 -56.31
C SER A 90 -50.80 42.38 -57.08
N LEU A 91 -50.70 42.54 -58.40
CA LEU A 91 -49.70 41.86 -59.23
C LEU A 91 -48.34 42.53 -59.10
N VAL A 92 -48.31 43.86 -59.26
CA VAL A 92 -47.08 44.66 -59.20
C VAL A 92 -46.44 44.62 -57.81
N SER A 93 -47.23 44.48 -56.73
CA SER A 93 -46.70 44.30 -55.38
C SER A 93 -46.22 42.88 -55.07
N THR A 94 -46.61 41.90 -55.88
CA THR A 94 -46.42 40.46 -55.59
C THR A 94 -45.28 39.87 -56.41
N PHE A 95 -45.15 40.27 -57.68
CA PHE A 95 -44.15 39.78 -58.61
C PHE A 95 -43.14 40.86 -58.97
N GLN A 96 -41.91 40.45 -59.28
CA GLN A 96 -40.91 41.37 -59.82
C GLN A 96 -41.35 41.90 -61.19
N PHE A 97 -41.86 40.99 -62.02
CA PHE A 97 -42.51 41.32 -63.28
C PHE A 97 -43.75 40.45 -63.46
N THR A 98 -44.81 41.03 -64.00
CA THR A 98 -46.01 40.31 -64.45
C THR A 98 -46.22 40.57 -65.92
N TYR A 99 -46.49 39.53 -66.69
CA TYR A 99 -46.59 39.65 -68.13
C TYR A 99 -47.52 38.64 -68.77
N VAL A 100 -47.95 38.96 -69.99
CA VAL A 100 -48.71 38.09 -70.87
C VAL A 100 -48.00 38.03 -72.22
N GLY A 101 -47.69 36.81 -72.67
CA GLY A 101 -47.30 36.54 -74.04
C GLY A 101 -48.46 35.86 -74.77
N ASP A 102 -48.84 36.34 -75.94
CA ASP A 102 -49.86 35.68 -76.76
C ASP A 102 -49.27 34.73 -77.81
N SER A 103 -50.13 33.92 -78.42
CA SER A 103 -49.76 33.00 -79.50
C SER A 103 -49.21 33.68 -80.77
N LYS A 104 -49.49 34.98 -80.96
CA LYS A 104 -48.97 35.79 -82.07
C LYS A 104 -47.58 36.38 -81.77
N GLY A 105 -47.11 36.29 -80.53
CA GLY A 105 -45.82 36.82 -80.07
C GLY A 105 -45.90 38.23 -79.48
N VAL A 106 -47.10 38.80 -79.31
CA VAL A 106 -47.29 40.05 -78.59
C VAL A 106 -46.97 39.83 -77.12
N PHE A 107 -46.22 40.76 -76.53
CA PHE A 107 -45.76 40.68 -75.15
C PHE A 107 -46.09 41.95 -74.40
N THR A 108 -46.81 41.82 -73.28
CA THR A 108 -47.19 42.93 -72.41
C THR A 108 -46.66 42.65 -71.00
N GLN A 109 -45.85 43.54 -70.43
CA GLN A 109 -45.20 43.36 -69.12
C GLN A 109 -45.32 44.58 -68.21
N ARG A 110 -45.36 44.36 -66.90
CA ARG A 110 -45.23 45.40 -65.86
C ARG A 110 -44.29 44.96 -64.73
N PRO A 111 -43.48 45.86 -64.14
CA PRO A 111 -43.16 47.21 -64.63
C PRO A 111 -42.61 47.19 -66.07
N ASN A 112 -42.79 48.30 -66.80
CA ASN A 112 -42.36 48.37 -68.19
C ASN A 112 -40.83 48.49 -68.26
N VAL A 113 -40.19 47.70 -69.11
CA VAL A 113 -38.74 47.69 -69.35
C VAL A 113 -38.50 47.47 -70.84
N ASP A 114 -37.48 48.12 -71.39
CA ASP A 114 -37.08 47.93 -72.78
C ASP A 114 -36.59 46.50 -73.01
N MET A 115 -37.29 45.77 -73.88
CA MET A 115 -36.93 44.40 -74.21
C MET A 115 -35.82 44.37 -75.27
N PRO A 116 -34.91 43.38 -75.22
CA PRO A 116 -33.87 43.25 -76.24
C PRO A 116 -34.49 43.03 -77.63
N ALA A 117 -33.81 43.56 -78.65
CA ALA A 117 -34.24 43.40 -80.04
C ALA A 117 -34.40 41.90 -80.40
N GLY A 118 -35.51 41.55 -81.04
CA GLY A 118 -35.82 40.17 -81.42
C GLY A 118 -36.38 39.29 -80.29
N TYR A 119 -36.75 39.88 -79.14
CA TYR A 119 -37.43 39.13 -78.08
C TYR A 119 -38.76 38.56 -78.56
N ASP A 120 -38.93 37.24 -78.41
CA ASP A 120 -40.18 36.52 -78.65
C ASP A 120 -40.56 35.73 -77.39
N PRO A 121 -41.71 36.02 -76.74
CA PRO A 121 -42.13 35.33 -75.52
C PRO A 121 -42.30 33.81 -75.74
N ARG A 122 -42.68 33.39 -76.96
CA ARG A 122 -42.94 31.98 -77.30
C ARG A 122 -41.70 31.12 -77.31
N GLN A 123 -40.52 31.75 -77.42
CA GLN A 123 -39.24 31.04 -77.40
C GLN A 123 -38.72 30.80 -75.99
N ARG A 124 -39.30 31.44 -74.98
CA ARG A 124 -38.82 31.42 -73.60
C ARG A 124 -39.18 30.11 -72.87
N PRO A 125 -38.35 29.66 -71.91
CA PRO A 125 -38.61 28.43 -71.16
C PRO A 125 -39.98 28.42 -70.47
N TRP A 126 -40.34 29.52 -69.81
CA TRP A 126 -41.64 29.65 -69.13
C TRP A 126 -42.83 29.50 -70.08
N TYR A 127 -42.73 29.96 -71.33
CA TYR A 127 -43.82 29.84 -72.29
C TYR A 127 -43.93 28.41 -72.82
N LYS A 128 -42.82 27.85 -73.33
CA LYS A 128 -42.78 26.50 -73.91
C LYS A 128 -43.23 25.45 -72.90
N SER A 129 -42.64 25.46 -71.71
CA SER A 129 -42.96 24.49 -70.66
C SER A 129 -44.41 24.59 -70.19
N THR A 130 -45.01 25.78 -70.16
CA THR A 130 -46.42 25.94 -69.79
C THR A 130 -47.37 25.48 -70.88
N VAL A 131 -47.06 25.75 -72.15
CA VAL A 131 -47.84 25.25 -73.29
C VAL A 131 -47.80 23.72 -73.33
N ASP A 132 -46.60 23.14 -73.20
CA ASP A 132 -46.39 21.68 -73.20
C ASP A 132 -47.11 21.01 -72.03
N ALA A 133 -47.04 21.59 -70.83
CA ALA A 133 -47.70 21.06 -69.65
C ALA A 133 -49.24 21.26 -69.68
N GLY A 134 -49.73 22.29 -70.35
CA GLY A 134 -51.15 22.64 -70.39
C GLY A 134 -51.75 23.01 -69.03
N LYS A 135 -50.93 23.31 -68.02
CA LYS A 135 -51.32 23.69 -66.65
C LYS A 135 -50.31 24.69 -66.08
N THR A 136 -50.64 25.30 -64.95
CA THR A 136 -49.69 26.17 -64.24
C THR A 136 -48.44 25.40 -63.84
N ILE A 137 -47.27 26.02 -64.01
CA ILE A 137 -45.96 25.46 -63.65
C ILE A 137 -45.12 26.48 -62.88
N LEU A 138 -44.08 25.95 -62.23
CA LEU A 138 -42.94 26.71 -61.74
C LEU A 138 -41.73 26.38 -62.61
N SER A 139 -41.06 27.39 -63.17
CA SER A 139 -39.86 27.17 -63.97
C SER A 139 -38.64 26.80 -63.10
N ALA A 140 -37.69 26.08 -63.69
CA ALA A 140 -36.31 26.07 -63.19
C ALA A 140 -35.74 27.53 -63.19
N PRO A 141 -34.70 27.83 -62.39
CA PRO A 141 -34.09 29.15 -62.40
C PRO A 141 -33.44 29.41 -63.76
N TYR A 142 -33.66 30.59 -64.34
CA TYR A 142 -33.06 30.98 -65.61
C TYR A 142 -32.73 32.47 -65.63
N LEU A 143 -31.85 32.87 -66.55
CA LEU A 143 -31.51 34.27 -66.76
C LEU A 143 -32.65 34.98 -67.51
N ALA A 144 -33.29 35.96 -66.86
CA ALA A 144 -34.32 36.78 -67.48
C ALA A 144 -33.73 37.59 -68.64
N SER A 145 -34.55 37.89 -69.65
CA SER A 145 -34.11 38.69 -70.81
C SER A 145 -33.69 40.12 -70.45
N VAL A 146 -34.17 40.62 -69.32
CA VAL A 146 -33.84 41.95 -68.75
C VAL A 146 -32.71 41.86 -67.70
N GLY A 147 -32.09 40.68 -67.53
CA GLY A 147 -31.03 40.42 -66.57
C GLY A 147 -31.53 39.93 -65.21
N GLY A 148 -30.63 39.26 -64.48
CA GLY A 148 -30.93 38.63 -63.19
C GLY A 148 -31.50 37.22 -63.33
N LEU A 149 -31.21 36.38 -62.34
CA LEU A 149 -31.81 35.05 -62.23
C LEU A 149 -33.19 35.17 -61.60
N VAL A 150 -34.16 34.50 -62.21
CA VAL A 150 -35.56 34.47 -61.75
C VAL A 150 -36.11 33.05 -61.79
N VAL A 151 -37.14 32.84 -61.00
CA VAL A 151 -38.08 31.72 -61.14
C VAL A 151 -39.41 32.31 -61.59
N THR A 152 -40.03 31.71 -62.59
CA THR A 152 -41.31 32.19 -63.12
C THR A 152 -42.42 31.22 -62.74
N ILE A 153 -43.50 31.74 -62.16
CA ILE A 153 -44.79 31.06 -62.17
C ILE A 153 -45.42 31.37 -63.52
N ALA A 154 -45.83 30.34 -64.26
CA ALA A 154 -46.42 30.53 -65.58
C ALA A 154 -47.70 29.71 -65.73
N SER A 155 -48.79 30.37 -66.11
CA SER A 155 -50.13 29.80 -66.22
C SER A 155 -50.68 29.94 -67.65
N PRO A 156 -51.23 28.87 -68.24
CA PRO A 156 -51.75 28.92 -69.59
C PRO A 156 -53.07 29.70 -69.63
N ILE A 157 -53.19 30.61 -70.58
CA ILE A 157 -54.44 31.31 -70.87
C ILE A 157 -55.22 30.41 -71.82
N LYS A 158 -56.36 29.88 -71.37
CA LYS A 158 -57.17 28.94 -72.14
C LYS A 158 -58.47 29.59 -72.62
N THR A 159 -58.65 29.68 -73.94
CA THR A 159 -59.89 30.16 -74.57
C THR A 159 -60.51 29.00 -75.35
N ALA A 160 -61.78 28.68 -75.08
CA ALA A 160 -62.47 27.54 -75.70
C ALA A 160 -61.69 26.20 -75.63
N GLY A 161 -60.95 25.98 -74.53
CA GLY A 161 -60.16 24.76 -74.30
C GLY A 161 -58.77 24.74 -74.95
N GLN A 162 -58.41 25.73 -75.79
CA GLN A 162 -57.08 25.84 -76.40
C GLN A 162 -56.22 26.90 -75.71
N VAL A 163 -54.91 26.69 -75.63
CA VAL A 163 -53.96 27.65 -75.07
C VAL A 163 -53.77 28.80 -76.06
N SER A 164 -54.28 29.99 -75.73
CA SER A 164 -54.22 31.19 -76.58
C SER A 164 -53.05 32.12 -76.23
N GLY A 165 -52.43 31.90 -75.08
CA GLY A 165 -51.24 32.62 -74.58
C GLY A 165 -50.80 32.07 -73.22
N VAL A 166 -49.82 32.71 -72.59
CA VAL A 166 -49.32 32.36 -71.26
C VAL A 166 -49.14 33.63 -70.43
N ALA A 167 -49.68 33.62 -69.21
CA ALA A 167 -49.40 34.62 -68.19
C ALA A 167 -48.21 34.18 -67.34
N GLY A 168 -47.27 35.08 -67.07
CA GLY A 168 -46.09 34.82 -66.27
C GLY A 168 -45.91 35.85 -65.15
N GLY A 169 -45.41 35.38 -64.01
CA GLY A 169 -45.04 36.19 -62.87
C GLY A 169 -43.64 35.82 -62.40
N ASP A 170 -42.68 36.73 -62.53
CA ASP A 170 -41.30 36.53 -62.10
C ASP A 170 -41.15 36.74 -60.60
N LEU A 171 -40.44 35.80 -59.98
CA LEU A 171 -40.03 35.83 -58.59
C LEU A 171 -38.52 36.01 -58.54
N SER A 172 -38.08 37.05 -57.83
CA SER A 172 -36.67 37.25 -57.53
C SER A 172 -36.17 36.14 -56.60
N LEU A 173 -35.00 35.57 -56.92
CA LEU A 173 -34.32 34.62 -56.06
C LEU A 173 -33.99 35.22 -54.69
N ASP A 174 -33.65 36.51 -54.60
CA ASP A 174 -33.35 37.16 -53.32
C ASP A 174 -34.59 37.19 -52.40
N THR A 175 -35.80 37.34 -52.96
CA THR A 175 -37.05 37.23 -52.20
C THR A 175 -37.26 35.81 -51.71
N LEU A 176 -37.02 34.81 -52.55
CA LEU A 176 -37.13 33.40 -52.15
C LEU A 176 -36.12 33.06 -51.04
N VAL A 177 -34.87 33.55 -51.12
CA VAL A 177 -33.86 33.37 -50.05
C VAL A 177 -34.39 33.91 -48.72
N LYS A 178 -34.96 35.12 -48.71
CA LYS A 178 -35.51 35.76 -47.49
C LYS A 178 -36.66 34.95 -46.88
N ILE A 179 -37.54 34.39 -47.70
CA ILE A 179 -38.67 33.59 -47.23
C ILE A 179 -38.21 32.22 -46.73
N ILE A 180 -37.30 31.56 -47.44
CA ILE A 180 -36.77 30.24 -47.04
C ILE A 180 -35.98 30.35 -45.73
N ASN A 181 -35.27 31.45 -45.51
CA ASN A 181 -34.46 31.68 -44.31
C ASN A 181 -35.16 32.55 -43.24
N SER A 182 -36.49 32.75 -43.33
CA SER A 182 -37.23 33.42 -42.26
C SER A 182 -37.44 32.52 -41.04
N VAL A 183 -37.32 31.21 -41.21
CA VAL A 183 -37.28 30.24 -40.11
C VAL A 183 -35.84 30.20 -39.59
N GLU A 184 -35.61 30.79 -38.42
CA GLU A 184 -34.28 30.79 -37.82
C GLU A 184 -33.90 29.41 -37.28
N PHE A 185 -32.79 28.87 -37.77
CA PHE A 185 -32.21 27.62 -37.27
C PHE A 185 -31.16 27.90 -36.18
N GLY A 186 -31.44 28.78 -35.23
CA GLY A 186 -30.53 29.12 -34.12
C GLY A 186 -29.13 29.59 -34.54
N GLY A 187 -28.98 30.12 -35.75
CA GLY A 187 -27.70 30.59 -36.31
C GLY A 187 -26.67 29.49 -36.64
N ILE A 188 -27.07 28.21 -36.59
CA ILE A 188 -26.17 27.07 -36.87
C ILE A 188 -26.23 26.61 -38.32
N GLY A 189 -27.13 27.13 -39.15
CA GLY A 189 -27.28 26.71 -40.54
C GLY A 189 -28.11 27.66 -41.38
N TYR A 190 -28.36 27.25 -42.62
CA TYR A 190 -29.21 27.96 -43.57
C TYR A 190 -30.02 26.98 -44.40
N ALA A 191 -31.10 27.48 -45.01
CA ALA A 191 -31.97 26.73 -45.90
C ALA A 191 -31.77 27.16 -47.36
N PHE A 192 -31.90 26.21 -48.27
CA PHE A 192 -31.82 26.38 -49.71
C PHE A 192 -32.89 25.52 -50.40
N LEU A 193 -33.16 25.78 -51.67
CA LEU A 193 -34.15 25.09 -52.47
C LEU A 193 -33.47 24.27 -53.56
N VAL A 194 -33.86 23.02 -53.71
CA VAL A 194 -33.30 22.10 -54.71
C VAL A 194 -34.43 21.35 -55.43
N SER A 195 -34.26 21.09 -56.72
CA SER A 195 -35.17 20.23 -57.49
C SER A 195 -34.91 18.75 -57.22
N GLY A 196 -35.86 17.89 -57.61
CA GLY A 196 -35.80 16.44 -57.41
C GLY A 196 -34.64 15.74 -58.14
N ASP A 197 -34.09 16.36 -59.18
CA ASP A 197 -32.89 15.92 -59.89
C ASP A 197 -31.58 16.47 -59.27
N GLY A 198 -31.68 17.26 -58.21
CA GLY A 198 -30.57 17.76 -57.42
C GLY A 198 -30.00 19.11 -57.87
N GLN A 199 -30.66 19.84 -58.77
CA GLN A 199 -30.23 21.20 -59.13
C GLN A 199 -30.64 22.21 -58.05
N ILE A 200 -29.71 23.07 -57.62
CA ILE A 200 -30.01 24.15 -56.67
C ILE A 200 -30.77 25.27 -57.37
N ILE A 201 -31.97 25.58 -56.87
CA ILE A 201 -32.86 26.60 -57.38
C ILE A 201 -32.62 27.93 -56.68
N VAL A 202 -32.49 27.90 -55.36
CA VAL A 202 -32.30 29.08 -54.50
C VAL A 202 -31.29 28.73 -53.43
N SER A 203 -30.28 29.58 -53.22
CA SER A 203 -29.34 29.43 -52.11
C SER A 203 -28.91 30.81 -51.61
N PRO A 204 -28.62 30.98 -50.30
CA PRO A 204 -27.95 32.16 -49.79
C PRO A 204 -26.58 32.39 -50.45
N ASP A 205 -25.91 31.32 -50.85
CA ASP A 205 -24.67 31.36 -51.63
C ASP A 205 -24.99 31.38 -53.13
N LYS A 206 -24.84 32.55 -53.74
CA LYS A 206 -25.20 32.79 -55.15
C LYS A 206 -24.39 31.93 -56.12
N ASP A 207 -23.18 31.52 -55.74
CA ASP A 207 -22.31 30.70 -56.59
C ASP A 207 -22.79 29.25 -56.68
N GLN A 208 -23.73 28.84 -55.82
CA GLN A 208 -24.30 27.48 -55.82
C GLN A 208 -25.55 27.35 -56.70
N VAL A 209 -26.21 28.46 -57.03
CA VAL A 209 -27.44 28.46 -57.83
C VAL A 209 -27.17 27.85 -59.21
N MET A 210 -28.12 27.07 -59.73
CA MET A 210 -28.05 26.26 -60.97
C MET A 210 -27.05 25.08 -60.97
N LYS A 211 -26.14 24.97 -59.98
CA LYS A 211 -25.25 23.79 -59.85
C LYS A 211 -26.02 22.59 -59.34
N ASN A 212 -25.53 21.39 -59.66
CA ASN A 212 -26.10 20.16 -59.12
C ASN A 212 -25.43 19.78 -57.79
N LEU A 213 -26.18 19.18 -56.87
CA LEU A 213 -25.66 18.64 -55.62
C LEU A 213 -24.46 17.70 -55.83
N LYS A 214 -24.45 16.93 -56.92
CA LYS A 214 -23.33 16.02 -57.27
C LYS A 214 -22.02 16.76 -57.56
N ASP A 215 -22.10 17.98 -58.08
CA ASP A 215 -20.94 18.81 -58.39
C ASP A 215 -20.41 19.53 -57.14
N ILE A 216 -21.32 19.92 -56.25
CA ILE A 216 -21.00 20.61 -54.99
C ILE A 216 -20.42 19.63 -53.96
N TYR A 217 -20.93 18.39 -53.94
CA TYR A 217 -20.52 17.34 -53.01
C TYR A 217 -19.96 16.12 -53.78
N PRO A 218 -18.77 16.26 -54.39
CA PRO A 218 -18.20 15.21 -55.22
C PRO A 218 -17.94 13.94 -54.40
N GLY A 219 -18.29 12.78 -54.98
CA GLY A 219 -18.05 11.48 -54.35
C GLY A 219 -19.07 11.08 -53.28
N GLN A 220 -20.12 11.87 -53.04
CA GLN A 220 -21.19 11.54 -52.09
C GLN A 220 -22.53 11.35 -52.80
N THR A 221 -23.13 10.17 -52.64
CA THR A 221 -24.50 9.92 -53.11
C THR A 221 -25.50 10.48 -52.10
N LEU A 222 -25.96 11.70 -52.36
CA LEU A 222 -27.01 12.35 -51.58
C LEU A 222 -28.37 11.85 -52.05
N SER A 223 -29.18 11.34 -51.12
CA SER A 223 -30.60 11.11 -51.39
C SER A 223 -31.40 12.26 -50.78
N LEU A 224 -32.42 12.71 -51.49
CA LEU A 224 -33.30 13.80 -51.08
C LEU A 224 -34.34 13.28 -50.06
N ASP A 225 -33.86 12.95 -48.86
CA ASP A 225 -34.68 12.51 -47.73
C ASP A 225 -34.38 13.32 -46.46
N ALA A 226 -35.24 13.14 -45.46
CA ALA A 226 -35.17 13.90 -44.21
C ALA A 226 -34.00 13.48 -43.30
N ARG A 227 -33.27 12.41 -43.62
CA ARG A 227 -32.18 11.92 -42.74
C ARG A 227 -31.01 12.89 -42.79
N LEU A 228 -30.44 13.15 -41.63
CA LEU A 228 -29.22 13.94 -41.51
C LEU A 228 -28.03 13.18 -42.10
N ARG A 229 -27.36 13.78 -43.09
CA ARG A 229 -26.13 13.23 -43.68
C ARG A 229 -24.97 14.17 -43.49
N GLU A 230 -23.84 13.59 -43.07
CA GLU A 230 -22.59 14.32 -42.97
C GLU A 230 -21.98 14.51 -44.36
N VAL A 231 -21.67 15.76 -44.69
CA VAL A 231 -21.02 16.18 -45.93
C VAL A 231 -19.88 17.12 -45.63
N THR A 232 -18.97 17.30 -46.58
CA THR A 232 -17.91 18.29 -46.48
C THR A 232 -18.09 19.35 -47.56
N LEU A 233 -18.13 20.62 -47.16
CA LEU A 233 -18.21 21.78 -48.06
C LEU A 233 -17.10 22.75 -47.68
N ASN A 234 -16.22 23.09 -48.64
CA ASN A 234 -15.11 24.03 -48.42
C ASN A 234 -14.23 23.70 -47.19
N GLY A 235 -14.00 22.40 -46.93
CA GLY A 235 -13.22 21.92 -45.78
C GLY A 235 -13.98 21.91 -44.44
N GLN A 236 -15.23 22.36 -44.41
CA GLN A 236 -16.08 22.34 -43.20
C GLN A 236 -17.06 21.16 -43.23
N GLN A 237 -17.21 20.50 -42.08
CA GLN A 237 -18.19 19.43 -41.91
C GLN A 237 -19.58 20.02 -41.73
N ARG A 238 -20.53 19.56 -42.54
CA ARG A 238 -21.93 20.00 -42.50
C ARG A 238 -22.87 18.82 -42.43
N LEU A 239 -24.06 19.05 -41.90
CA LEU A 239 -25.17 18.11 -41.91
C LEU A 239 -26.23 18.60 -42.91
N LEU A 240 -26.61 17.73 -43.85
CA LEU A 240 -27.69 18.00 -44.80
C LEU A 240 -28.93 17.18 -44.46
N SER A 241 -30.10 17.79 -44.65
CA SER A 241 -31.41 17.13 -44.63
C SER A 241 -32.30 17.75 -45.70
N PHE A 242 -33.15 16.95 -46.33
CA PHE A 242 -34.04 17.39 -47.41
C PHE A 242 -35.49 17.10 -47.07
N THR A 243 -36.34 18.11 -47.15
CA THR A 243 -37.78 17.98 -46.92
C THR A 243 -38.56 18.31 -48.19
N PRO A 244 -39.40 17.41 -48.71
CA PRO A 244 -40.17 17.68 -49.92
C PRO A 244 -41.19 18.78 -49.70
N ILE A 245 -41.40 19.61 -50.72
CA ILE A 245 -42.47 20.59 -50.76
C ILE A 245 -43.64 19.98 -51.54
N THR A 246 -44.66 19.54 -50.81
CA THR A 246 -45.85 18.92 -51.41
C THR A 246 -46.84 19.97 -51.89
N GLY A 247 -47.68 19.65 -52.88
CA GLY A 247 -48.77 20.54 -53.32
C GLY A 247 -48.38 21.67 -54.28
N LEU A 248 -47.13 21.72 -54.76
CA LEU A 248 -46.74 22.61 -55.86
C LEU A 248 -47.06 21.97 -57.23
N PRO A 249 -47.63 22.72 -58.19
CA PRO A 249 -47.96 22.18 -59.50
C PRO A 249 -46.70 22.02 -60.35
N SER A 250 -46.44 20.79 -60.77
CA SER A 250 -45.39 20.45 -61.76
C SER A 250 -43.95 20.75 -61.31
N ALA A 251 -43.71 20.82 -60.00
CA ALA A 251 -42.38 21.04 -59.42
C ALA A 251 -42.12 20.07 -58.27
N ASP A 252 -41.16 19.17 -58.46
CA ASP A 252 -40.65 18.27 -57.42
C ASP A 252 -39.52 18.98 -56.67
N TRP A 253 -39.87 19.87 -55.75
CA TRP A 253 -38.89 20.71 -55.03
C TRP A 253 -38.74 20.27 -53.57
N TYR A 254 -37.54 20.48 -53.05
CA TYR A 254 -37.16 20.13 -51.69
C TYR A 254 -36.50 21.33 -51.01
N ILE A 255 -36.82 21.53 -49.74
CA ILE A 255 -36.02 22.38 -48.85
C ILE A 255 -34.82 21.56 -48.41
N GLY A 256 -33.63 22.02 -48.79
CA GLY A 256 -32.37 21.56 -48.24
C GLY A 256 -32.00 22.39 -47.01
N LEU A 257 -31.72 21.74 -45.90
CA LEU A 257 -31.15 22.38 -44.71
C LEU A 257 -29.67 22.03 -44.63
N SER A 258 -28.82 23.05 -44.47
CA SER A 258 -27.38 22.89 -44.36
C SER A 258 -26.89 23.44 -43.03
N ILE A 259 -26.47 22.55 -42.14
CA ILE A 259 -26.13 22.86 -40.75
C ILE A 259 -24.64 22.66 -40.50
N ASP A 260 -24.02 23.60 -39.82
CA ASP A 260 -22.64 23.51 -39.35
C ASP A 260 -22.55 22.47 -38.22
N LYS A 261 -21.78 21.40 -38.45
CA LYS A 261 -21.67 20.29 -37.50
C LYS A 261 -21.03 20.74 -36.19
N ASP A 262 -19.98 21.55 -36.25
CA ASP A 262 -19.26 21.97 -35.04
C ASP A 262 -20.12 22.87 -34.16
N LYS A 263 -20.92 23.76 -34.77
CA LYS A 263 -21.91 24.55 -34.04
C LYS A 263 -23.04 23.69 -33.47
N ALA A 264 -23.56 22.74 -34.23
CA ALA A 264 -24.63 21.84 -33.77
C ALA A 264 -24.20 20.98 -32.56
N TYR A 265 -22.95 20.54 -32.53
CA TYR A 265 -22.37 19.76 -31.41
C TYR A 265 -21.57 20.60 -30.42
N ALA A 266 -21.58 21.93 -30.52
CA ALA A 266 -20.85 22.80 -29.58
C ALA A 266 -21.22 22.54 -28.11
N PRO A 267 -22.50 22.30 -27.74
CA PRO A 267 -22.85 21.93 -26.36
C PRO A 267 -22.13 20.66 -25.85
N LEU A 268 -21.85 19.70 -26.74
CA LEU A 268 -21.10 18.48 -26.38
C LEU A 268 -19.63 18.81 -26.08
N SER A 269 -19.01 19.68 -26.89
CA SER A 269 -17.63 20.12 -26.65
C SER A 269 -17.47 20.88 -25.33
N GLN A 270 -18.45 21.74 -25.02
CA GLN A 270 -18.49 22.48 -23.74
C GLN A 270 -18.64 21.51 -22.56
N PHE A 271 -19.54 20.53 -22.67
CA PHE A 271 -19.71 19.48 -21.66
C PHE A 271 -18.42 18.67 -21.43
N ARG A 272 -17.70 18.29 -22.49
CA ARG A 272 -16.42 17.58 -22.37
C ARG A 272 -15.38 18.42 -21.62
N SER A 273 -15.28 19.71 -21.95
CA SER A 273 -14.32 20.61 -21.29
C SER A 273 -14.65 20.81 -19.80
N SER A 274 -15.93 21.00 -19.45
CA SER A 274 -16.35 21.15 -18.06
C SER A 274 -16.20 19.85 -17.27
N ALA A 275 -16.50 18.70 -17.88
CA ALA A 275 -16.24 17.39 -17.29
C ALA A 275 -14.75 17.18 -17.00
N MET A 276 -13.86 17.54 -17.94
CA MET A 276 -12.41 17.42 -17.74
C MET A 276 -11.91 18.27 -16.56
N VAL A 277 -12.41 19.50 -16.42
CA VAL A 277 -12.11 20.36 -15.27
C VAL A 277 -12.65 19.76 -13.97
N ALA A 278 -13.88 19.23 -13.97
CA ALA A 278 -14.46 18.60 -12.80
C ALA A 278 -13.68 17.36 -12.35
N VAL A 279 -13.22 16.51 -13.28
CA VAL A 279 -12.35 15.37 -12.97
C VAL A 279 -11.03 15.82 -12.38
N LEU A 280 -10.40 16.85 -12.95
CA LEU A 280 -9.13 17.38 -12.45
C LEU A 280 -9.27 17.88 -11.00
N ILE A 281 -10.36 18.62 -10.71
CA ILE A 281 -10.67 19.10 -9.35
C ILE A 281 -10.91 17.91 -8.42
N ALA A 282 -11.75 16.95 -8.81
CA ALA A 282 -12.07 15.78 -7.99
C ALA A 282 -10.82 14.96 -7.65
N VAL A 283 -9.97 14.67 -8.64
CA VAL A 283 -8.70 13.95 -8.44
C VAL A 283 -7.78 14.70 -7.49
N THR A 284 -7.67 16.03 -7.64
CA THR A 284 -6.81 16.86 -6.78
C THR A 284 -7.32 16.87 -5.33
N VAL A 285 -8.62 17.06 -5.14
CA VAL A 285 -9.26 17.06 -3.81
C VAL A 285 -9.13 15.69 -3.16
N ILE A 286 -9.41 14.61 -3.89
CA ILE A 286 -9.30 13.24 -3.36
C ILE A 286 -7.84 12.91 -3.03
N ALA A 287 -6.88 13.27 -3.89
CA ALA A 287 -5.46 13.06 -3.61
C ALA A 287 -5.01 13.82 -2.34
N LEU A 288 -5.47 15.06 -2.15
CA LEU A 288 -5.21 15.85 -0.94
C LEU A 288 -5.81 15.18 0.31
N LEU A 289 -7.09 14.82 0.26
CA LEU A 289 -7.79 14.19 1.39
C LEU A 289 -7.19 12.83 1.76
N LEU A 290 -6.90 11.98 0.77
CA LEU A 290 -6.21 10.71 0.99
C LEU A 290 -4.79 10.92 1.52
N SER A 291 -4.08 11.95 1.04
CA SER A 291 -2.76 12.29 1.57
C SER A 291 -2.81 12.64 3.06
N LEU A 292 -3.79 13.46 3.48
CA LEU A 292 -4.00 13.82 4.87
C LEU A 292 -4.43 12.61 5.71
N LEU A 293 -5.38 11.82 5.22
CA LEU A 293 -5.89 10.63 5.89
C LEU A 293 -4.79 9.59 6.09
N ILE A 294 -4.03 9.23 5.05
CA ILE A 294 -2.93 8.26 5.18
C ILE A 294 -1.84 8.81 6.11
N ARG A 295 -1.58 10.12 6.13
CA ARG A 295 -0.64 10.73 7.08
C ARG A 295 -1.10 10.58 8.52
N ALA A 296 -2.40 10.72 8.78
CA ALA A 296 -2.97 10.51 10.11
C ALA A 296 -2.92 9.04 10.54
N LEU A 297 -3.35 8.12 9.66
CA LEU A 297 -3.39 6.68 9.94
C LEU A 297 -2.00 6.04 10.08
N MET A 298 -0.99 6.56 9.37
CA MET A 298 0.39 6.03 9.43
C MET A 298 1.23 6.60 10.58
N ARG A 299 0.73 7.60 11.32
CA ARG A 299 1.49 8.26 12.39
C ARG A 299 1.96 7.27 13.48
N PRO A 300 1.12 6.34 13.99
CA PRO A 300 1.56 5.36 14.99
C PRO A 300 2.69 4.46 14.50
N LEU A 301 2.63 4.03 13.23
CA LEU A 301 3.66 3.20 12.62
C LEU A 301 5.01 3.93 12.53
N THR A 302 4.99 5.23 12.21
CA THR A 302 6.23 6.04 12.23
C THR A 302 6.77 6.27 13.64
N ASP A 303 5.92 6.41 14.65
CA ASP A 303 6.34 6.57 16.04
C ASP A 303 6.94 5.26 16.60
N MET A 304 6.35 4.11 16.26
CA MET A 304 6.91 2.78 16.53
C MET A 304 8.28 2.59 15.89
N GLY A 305 8.41 2.93 14.60
CA GLY A 305 9.68 2.82 13.89
C GLY A 305 10.79 3.65 14.53
N ARG A 306 10.47 4.86 15.01
CA ARG A 306 11.41 5.71 15.76
C ARG A 306 11.79 5.09 17.11
N ALA A 307 10.83 4.61 17.89
CA ALA A 307 11.12 3.97 19.17
C ALA A 307 11.99 2.72 19.02
N MET A 308 11.74 1.89 18.00
CA MET A 308 12.63 0.76 17.68
C MET A 308 14.03 1.23 17.30
N GLN A 309 14.14 2.28 16.50
CA GLN A 309 15.43 2.84 16.10
C GLN A 309 16.19 3.38 17.31
N ASP A 310 15.52 4.06 18.25
CA ASP A 310 16.12 4.57 19.48
C ASP A 310 16.61 3.44 20.40
N ILE A 311 15.87 2.33 20.52
CA ILE A 311 16.32 1.16 21.29
C ILE A 311 17.51 0.46 20.60
N ALA A 312 17.50 0.36 19.27
CA ALA A 312 18.52 -0.34 18.51
C ALA A 312 19.83 0.46 18.32
N GLN A 313 19.75 1.78 18.18
CA GLN A 313 20.89 2.67 17.90
C GLN A 313 21.31 3.55 19.08
N GLY A 314 20.45 3.74 20.08
CA GLY A 314 20.78 4.47 21.29
C GLY A 314 21.51 3.61 22.32
N GLU A 315 21.50 4.05 23.58
CA GLU A 315 22.08 3.31 24.71
C GLU A 315 21.27 2.06 25.13
N GLY A 316 20.27 1.67 24.33
CA GLY A 316 19.41 0.53 24.65
C GLY A 316 18.57 0.75 25.90
N ASP A 317 18.01 1.96 26.09
CA ASP A 317 17.13 2.27 27.22
C ASP A 317 15.81 1.48 27.15
N LEU A 318 15.84 0.28 27.75
CA LEU A 318 14.72 -0.64 27.87
C LEU A 318 13.64 -0.18 28.85
N THR A 319 13.74 1.03 29.44
CA THR A 319 12.67 1.59 30.28
C THR A 319 11.59 2.28 29.45
N ARG A 320 11.88 2.62 28.18
CA ARG A 320 10.92 3.24 27.27
C ARG A 320 9.81 2.27 26.88
N ARG A 321 8.58 2.78 26.78
CA ARG A 321 7.39 2.06 26.31
C ARG A 321 6.67 2.89 25.26
N LEU A 322 6.06 2.21 24.30
CA LEU A 322 5.16 2.85 23.33
C LEU A 322 3.86 3.26 24.02
N SER A 323 3.38 4.47 23.74
CA SER A 323 2.05 4.90 24.16
C SER A 323 1.01 4.18 23.29
N ILE A 324 0.22 3.29 23.90
CA ILE A 324 -0.85 2.56 23.22
C ILE A 324 -2.12 3.41 23.30
N GLN A 325 -2.57 3.93 22.17
CA GLN A 325 -3.83 4.64 22.04
C GLN A 325 -4.68 3.94 20.99
N GLY A 326 -5.94 3.61 21.33
CA GLY A 326 -6.87 2.93 20.42
C GLY A 326 -7.01 1.43 20.67
N LYS A 327 -7.68 0.75 19.73
CA LYS A 327 -7.95 -0.71 19.72
C LYS A 327 -7.75 -1.32 18.33
N ASP A 328 -6.96 -0.67 17.48
CA ASP A 328 -6.68 -1.10 16.11
C ASP A 328 -5.43 -2.01 16.05
N GLU A 329 -5.06 -2.43 14.84
CA GLU A 329 -3.92 -3.30 14.58
C GLU A 329 -2.58 -2.68 15.03
N PHE A 330 -2.50 -1.34 15.09
CA PHE A 330 -1.31 -0.64 15.59
C PHE A 330 -1.24 -0.66 17.12
N ALA A 331 -2.38 -0.56 17.81
CA ALA A 331 -2.44 -0.71 19.26
C ALA A 331 -2.04 -2.12 19.70
N GLU A 332 -2.49 -3.16 18.99
CA GLU A 332 -2.10 -4.55 19.24
C GLU A 332 -0.60 -4.75 19.06
N LEU A 333 -0.04 -4.28 17.94
CA LEU A 333 1.40 -4.34 17.68
C LEU A 333 2.21 -3.58 18.76
N GLY A 334 1.68 -2.47 19.27
CA GLY A 334 2.31 -1.69 20.34
C GLY A 334 2.33 -2.43 21.68
N GLY A 335 1.25 -3.16 21.96
CA GLY A 335 1.16 -4.06 23.11
C GLY A 335 2.18 -5.19 23.03
N SER A 336 2.24 -5.91 21.91
CA SER A 336 3.22 -6.99 21.70
C SER A 336 4.66 -6.48 21.80
N PHE A 337 4.95 -5.28 21.28
CA PHE A 337 6.27 -4.67 21.40
C PHE A 337 6.64 -4.34 22.85
N ASN A 338 5.73 -3.71 23.61
CA ASN A 338 5.96 -3.41 25.02
C ASN A 338 6.22 -4.68 25.86
N GLN A 339 5.48 -5.76 25.58
CA GLN A 339 5.68 -7.06 26.23
C GLN A 339 7.03 -7.68 25.88
N PHE A 340 7.48 -7.54 24.63
CA PHE A 340 8.82 -7.96 24.21
C PHE A 340 9.91 -7.19 24.98
N VAL A 341 9.82 -5.86 25.04
CA VAL A 341 10.79 -5.02 25.77
C VAL A 341 10.80 -5.36 27.26
N GLU A 342 9.64 -5.63 27.87
CA GLU A 342 9.54 -6.01 29.28
C GLU A 342 10.24 -7.34 29.59
N ARG A 343 10.10 -8.35 28.72
CA ARG A 343 10.84 -9.61 28.86
C ARG A 343 12.34 -9.41 28.73
N VAL A 344 12.80 -8.62 27.76
CA VAL A 344 14.23 -8.33 27.60
C VAL A 344 14.77 -7.59 28.83
N HIS A 345 14.06 -6.57 29.33
CA HIS A 345 14.44 -5.84 30.53
C HIS A 345 14.55 -6.76 31.76
N ALA A 346 13.57 -7.64 31.97
CA ALA A 346 13.59 -8.60 33.08
C ALA A 346 14.79 -9.56 33.00
N SER A 347 15.09 -10.09 31.81
CA SER A 347 16.25 -10.96 31.61
C SER A 347 17.57 -10.23 31.88
N ILE A 348 17.73 -8.96 31.46
CA ILE A 348 18.92 -8.17 31.77
C ILE A 348 19.05 -7.89 33.27
N ALA A 349 17.94 -7.62 33.97
CA ALA A 349 17.93 -7.43 35.41
C ALA A 349 18.32 -8.72 36.17
N GLU A 350 17.85 -9.88 35.71
CA GLU A 350 18.20 -11.19 36.27
C GLU A 350 19.70 -11.50 36.07
N VAL A 351 20.24 -11.25 34.87
CA VAL A 351 21.68 -11.39 34.58
C VAL A 351 22.52 -10.46 35.48
N SER A 352 22.09 -9.21 35.68
CA SER A 352 22.75 -8.26 36.59
C SER A 352 22.78 -8.78 38.03
N SER A 353 21.63 -9.27 38.53
CA SER A 353 21.52 -9.87 39.87
C SER A 353 22.43 -11.10 40.03
N ALA A 354 22.43 -12.01 39.05
CA ALA A 354 23.29 -13.18 39.05
C ALA A 354 24.78 -12.78 39.03
N THR A 355 25.15 -11.74 38.27
CA THR A 355 26.52 -11.21 38.22
C THR A 355 26.97 -10.67 39.59
N LEU A 356 26.09 -9.97 40.30
CA LEU A 356 26.37 -9.50 41.67
C LEU A 356 26.53 -10.65 42.67
N GLN A 357 25.72 -11.71 42.56
CA GLN A 357 25.88 -12.91 43.38
C GLN A 357 27.21 -13.62 43.12
N VAL A 358 27.61 -13.75 41.85
CA VAL A 358 28.91 -14.30 41.46
C VAL A 358 30.06 -13.44 42.01
N HIS A 359 29.92 -12.12 41.99
CA HIS A 359 30.90 -11.20 42.59
C HIS A 359 31.03 -11.43 44.10
N ASP A 360 29.91 -11.46 44.85
CA ASP A 360 29.94 -11.72 46.30
C ASP A 360 30.54 -13.10 46.63
N LEU A 361 30.16 -14.13 45.88
CA LEU A 361 30.72 -15.47 46.03
C LEU A 361 32.23 -15.48 45.77
N SER A 362 32.69 -14.80 44.72
CA SER A 362 34.11 -14.66 44.41
C SER A 362 34.87 -14.00 45.56
N GLN A 363 34.31 -12.96 46.18
CA GLN A 363 34.91 -12.30 47.34
C GLN A 363 34.97 -13.23 48.56
N ARG A 364 33.92 -14.02 48.81
CA ARG A 364 33.92 -15.03 49.88
C ARG A 364 34.98 -16.11 49.65
N VAL A 365 35.15 -16.56 48.40
CA VAL A 365 36.19 -17.53 48.04
C VAL A 365 37.57 -16.95 48.32
N VAL A 366 37.86 -15.71 47.90
CA VAL A 366 39.14 -15.04 48.20
C VAL A 366 39.40 -14.97 49.71
N ASN A 367 38.40 -14.57 50.50
CA ASN A 367 38.54 -14.52 51.95
C ASN A 367 38.79 -15.90 52.57
N SER A 368 38.07 -16.93 52.12
CA SER A 368 38.26 -18.32 52.56
C SER A 368 39.64 -18.87 52.19
N SER A 369 40.12 -18.57 50.98
CA SER A 369 41.48 -18.92 50.54
C SER A 369 42.54 -18.27 51.41
N ASN A 370 42.39 -16.99 51.76
CA ASN A 370 43.31 -16.29 52.68
C ASN A 370 43.33 -16.94 54.08
N SER A 371 42.17 -17.27 54.64
CA SER A 371 42.09 -17.99 55.92
C SER A 371 42.73 -19.38 55.85
N SER A 372 42.58 -20.08 54.72
CA SER A 372 43.21 -21.38 54.50
C SER A 372 44.73 -21.29 54.46
N ILE A 373 45.30 -20.24 53.84
CA ILE A 373 46.75 -19.99 53.84
C ILE A 373 47.27 -19.84 55.28
N VAL A 374 46.58 -19.04 56.11
CA VAL A 374 46.95 -18.89 57.53
C VAL A 374 46.85 -20.22 58.28
N GLY A 375 45.79 -21.00 58.02
CA GLY A 375 45.64 -22.34 58.61
C GLY A 375 46.76 -23.31 58.18
N PHE A 376 47.22 -23.22 56.93
CA PHE A 376 48.35 -24.02 56.44
C PHE A 376 49.67 -23.63 57.11
N ASP A 377 49.91 -22.34 57.37
CA ASP A 377 51.11 -21.89 58.10
C ASP A 377 51.12 -22.43 59.54
N GLU A 378 49.99 -22.37 60.25
CA GLU A 378 49.86 -22.98 61.59
C GLU A 378 50.03 -24.50 61.56
N GLN A 379 49.44 -25.17 60.58
CA GLN A 379 49.58 -26.62 60.42
C GLN A 379 51.03 -27.01 60.14
N SER A 380 51.74 -26.26 59.29
CA SER A 380 53.16 -26.47 59.01
C SER A 380 54.01 -26.33 60.27
N ALA A 381 53.76 -25.30 61.08
CA ALA A 381 54.43 -25.11 62.36
C ALA A 381 54.19 -26.29 63.32
N ARG A 382 52.94 -26.78 63.43
CA ARG A 382 52.62 -27.97 64.24
C ARG A 382 53.33 -29.22 63.73
N THR A 383 53.37 -29.44 62.42
CA THR A 383 54.09 -30.57 61.82
C THR A 383 55.58 -30.53 62.13
N ASN A 384 56.22 -29.35 62.09
CA ASN A 384 57.62 -29.18 62.49
C ASN A 384 57.85 -29.51 63.97
N SER A 385 56.95 -29.08 64.86
CA SER A 385 57.02 -29.43 66.28
C SER A 385 56.84 -30.93 66.52
N VAL A 386 55.95 -31.59 65.80
CA VAL A 386 55.79 -33.06 65.85
C VAL A 386 57.06 -33.76 65.37
N ALA A 387 57.68 -33.29 64.28
CA ALA A 387 58.93 -33.84 63.78
C ALA A 387 60.06 -33.70 64.82
N ALA A 388 60.15 -32.56 65.52
CA ALA A 388 61.09 -32.37 66.62
C ALA A 388 60.83 -33.35 67.77
N ALA A 389 59.57 -33.53 68.18
CA ALA A 389 59.20 -34.49 69.23
C ALA A 389 59.52 -35.95 68.83
N ILE A 390 59.35 -36.32 67.56
CA ILE A 390 59.75 -37.64 67.05
C ILE A 390 61.26 -37.84 67.16
N ASN A 391 62.07 -36.82 66.86
CA ASN A 391 63.53 -36.91 67.02
C ASN A 391 63.94 -37.10 68.50
N GLU A 392 63.32 -36.37 69.42
CA GLU A 392 63.57 -36.56 70.87
C GLU A 392 63.11 -37.94 71.36
N LEU A 393 61.94 -38.42 70.91
CA LEU A 393 61.49 -39.77 71.21
C LEU A 393 62.46 -40.83 70.70
N GLY A 394 63.07 -40.63 69.53
CA GLY A 394 64.10 -41.50 68.99
C GLY A 394 65.32 -41.58 69.92
N ALA A 395 65.80 -40.43 70.40
CA ALA A 395 66.92 -40.37 71.35
C ALA A 395 66.59 -41.04 72.70
N ALA A 396 65.42 -40.75 73.27
CA ALA A 396 64.98 -41.36 74.53
C ALA A 396 64.81 -42.87 74.42
N THR A 397 64.30 -43.37 73.29
CA THR A 397 64.16 -44.81 73.05
C THR A 397 65.53 -45.50 72.98
N GLN A 398 66.54 -44.84 72.37
CA GLN A 398 67.92 -45.34 72.34
C GLN A 398 68.55 -45.41 73.74
N GLU A 399 68.27 -44.42 74.57
CA GLU A 399 68.73 -44.36 75.97
C GLU A 399 68.08 -45.45 76.83
N ILE A 400 66.76 -45.65 76.69
CA ILE A 400 66.04 -46.74 77.35
C ILE A 400 66.61 -48.10 76.96
N ALA A 401 66.88 -48.33 75.66
CA ALA A 401 67.48 -49.58 75.19
C ALA A 401 68.86 -49.83 75.81
N ARG A 402 69.68 -48.77 75.97
CA ARG A 402 70.99 -48.84 76.60
C ARG A 402 70.89 -49.18 78.09
N ASN A 403 70.03 -48.47 78.83
CA ASN A 403 69.78 -48.73 80.25
C ASN A 403 69.25 -50.15 80.50
N ALA A 404 68.37 -50.66 79.63
CA ALA A 404 67.86 -52.03 79.72
C ALA A 404 68.98 -53.08 79.50
N SER A 405 69.90 -52.81 78.58
CA SER A 405 71.09 -53.67 78.35
C SER A 405 72.02 -53.67 79.56
N ASP A 406 72.34 -52.50 80.12
CA ASP A 406 73.21 -52.38 81.28
C ASP A 406 72.61 -53.06 82.52
N ALA A 407 71.30 -52.88 82.75
CA ALA A 407 70.58 -53.57 83.81
C ALA A 407 70.61 -55.10 83.64
N SER A 408 70.49 -55.61 82.42
CA SER A 408 70.60 -57.04 82.14
C SER A 408 72.00 -57.59 82.44
N ILE A 409 73.05 -56.83 82.16
CA ILE A 409 74.45 -57.21 82.46
C ILE A 409 74.66 -57.26 83.98
N GLN A 410 74.27 -56.19 84.69
CA GLN A 410 74.41 -56.12 86.15
C GLN A 410 73.61 -57.23 86.86
N ALA A 411 72.40 -57.53 86.38
CA ALA A 411 71.60 -58.64 86.92
C ALA A 411 72.29 -60.00 86.72
N SER A 412 73.01 -60.19 85.60
CA SER A 412 73.78 -61.41 85.35
C SER A 412 75.00 -61.53 86.27
N GLU A 413 75.73 -60.43 86.50
CA GLU A 413 76.87 -60.41 87.42
C GLU A 413 76.43 -60.70 88.87
N ALA A 414 75.32 -60.09 89.31
CA ALA A 414 74.74 -60.34 90.63
C ALA A 414 74.37 -61.82 90.82
N ARG A 415 73.85 -62.48 89.77
CA ARG A 415 73.56 -63.93 89.80
C ARG A 415 74.83 -64.75 90.03
N THR A 416 75.90 -64.46 89.28
CA THR A 416 77.18 -65.18 89.44
C THR A 416 77.78 -64.97 90.83
N GLN A 417 77.71 -63.76 91.38
CA GLN A 417 78.19 -63.48 92.73
C GLN A 417 77.40 -64.25 93.81
N ALA A 418 76.09 -64.42 93.61
CA ALA A 418 75.25 -65.21 94.50
C ALA A 418 75.58 -66.71 94.46
N GLU A 419 75.88 -67.25 93.27
CA GLU A 419 76.35 -68.65 93.08
C GLU A 419 77.68 -68.88 93.80
N ASP A 420 78.65 -67.97 93.67
CA ASP A 420 79.93 -68.05 94.40
C ASP A 420 79.72 -67.99 95.92
N GLY A 421 78.82 -67.11 96.38
CA GLY A 421 78.45 -67.02 97.79
C GLY A 421 77.87 -68.31 98.35
N GLN A 422 77.05 -69.01 97.57
CA GLN A 422 76.46 -70.30 97.95
C GLN A 422 77.54 -71.37 98.21
N VAL A 423 78.58 -71.44 97.36
CA VAL A 423 79.71 -72.37 97.52
C VAL A 423 80.49 -72.10 98.82
N VAL A 424 80.68 -70.83 99.18
CA VAL A 424 81.38 -70.45 100.42
C VAL A 424 80.59 -70.84 101.67
N VAL A 425 79.26 -70.63 101.65
CA VAL A 425 78.39 -71.04 102.76
C VAL A 425 78.42 -72.55 102.97
N GLU A 426 78.40 -73.34 101.89
CA GLU A 426 78.46 -74.81 101.97
C GLU A 426 79.78 -75.31 102.60
N LYS A 427 80.92 -74.70 102.23
CA LYS A 427 82.21 -74.98 102.89
C LYS A 427 82.20 -74.66 104.39
N THR A 428 81.53 -73.57 104.77
CA THR A 428 81.45 -73.11 106.16
C THR A 428 80.63 -74.09 107.03
N ILE A 429 79.54 -74.63 106.49
CA ILE A 429 78.71 -75.65 107.17
C ILE A 429 79.54 -76.91 107.46
N ASN A 430 80.34 -77.38 106.51
CA ASN A 430 81.19 -78.56 106.70
C ASN A 430 82.26 -78.35 107.78
N ALA A 431 82.91 -77.18 107.79
CA ALA A 431 83.91 -76.84 108.82
C ALA A 431 83.30 -76.75 110.24
N MET A 432 82.08 -76.22 110.37
CA MET A 432 81.34 -76.17 111.63
C MET A 432 80.99 -77.58 112.15
N SER A 433 80.65 -78.51 111.26
CA SER A 433 80.37 -79.90 111.64
C SER A 433 81.60 -80.60 112.22
N GLU A 434 82.76 -80.42 111.58
CA GLU A 434 84.03 -81.01 112.03
C GLU A 434 84.51 -80.43 113.38
N LEU A 435 84.30 -79.12 113.59
CA LEU A 435 84.60 -78.46 114.86
C LEU A 435 83.75 -79.01 116.01
N SER A 436 82.45 -79.25 115.76
CA SER A 436 81.53 -79.82 116.75
C SER A 436 82.00 -81.19 117.24
N THR A 437 82.50 -82.05 116.34
CA THR A 437 83.04 -83.37 116.70
C THR A 437 84.28 -83.26 117.61
N LYS A 438 85.22 -82.35 117.29
CA LYS A 438 86.42 -82.12 118.13
C LYS A 438 86.11 -81.59 119.53
N ILE A 439 85.07 -80.76 119.66
CA ILE A 439 84.62 -80.27 120.98
C ILE A 439 84.08 -81.42 121.82
N SER A 440 83.31 -82.33 121.22
CA SER A 440 82.77 -83.51 121.91
C SER A 440 83.88 -84.41 122.47
N ASP A 441 84.92 -84.70 121.68
CA ASP A 441 86.05 -85.53 122.09
C ASP A 441 86.86 -84.90 123.25
N SER A 442 87.02 -83.57 123.23
CA SER A 442 87.72 -82.83 124.28
C SER A 442 86.98 -82.91 125.63
N CYS A 443 85.65 -82.91 125.61
CA CYS A 443 84.83 -83.04 126.82
C CYS A 443 85.04 -84.39 127.53
N THR A 444 85.15 -85.48 126.76
CA THR A 444 85.39 -86.83 127.29
C THR A 444 86.75 -86.96 128.00
N GLN A 445 87.78 -86.31 127.48
CA GLN A 445 89.11 -86.30 128.12
C GLN A 445 89.14 -85.53 129.45
N ILE A 446 88.36 -84.46 129.55
CA ILE A 446 88.24 -83.66 130.80
C ILE A 446 87.59 -84.49 131.93
N GLU A 447 86.59 -85.32 131.62
CA GLU A 447 85.95 -86.19 132.62
C GLU A 447 86.91 -87.25 133.18
N GLN A 448 87.79 -87.82 132.35
CA GLN A 448 88.83 -88.76 132.81
C GLN A 448 89.87 -88.11 133.73
N LEU A 449 90.23 -86.86 133.47
CA LEU A 449 91.16 -86.11 134.31
C LEU A 449 90.56 -85.83 135.70
N ASN A 450 89.27 -85.51 135.76
CA ASN A 450 88.56 -85.25 137.01
C ASN A 450 88.58 -86.49 137.93
N ALA A 451 88.31 -87.68 137.39
CA ALA A 451 88.36 -88.94 138.14
C ALA A 451 89.77 -89.25 138.71
N SER A 452 90.83 -88.88 137.99
CA SER A 452 92.22 -89.08 138.46
C SER A 452 92.59 -88.13 139.60
N THR A 453 92.02 -86.93 139.62
CA THR A 453 92.28 -85.91 140.65
C THR A 453 91.64 -86.27 141.99
N ASP A 454 90.45 -86.89 141.96
CA ASP A 454 89.72 -87.31 143.16
C ASP A 454 90.45 -88.44 143.93
N ASN A 455 91.08 -89.37 143.20
CA ASN A 455 91.91 -90.42 143.78
C ASN A 455 93.16 -89.90 144.51
N ILE A 456 93.70 -88.75 144.10
CA ILE A 456 94.84 -88.11 144.79
C ILE A 456 94.39 -87.53 146.15
N GLY A 457 93.15 -87.03 146.25
CA GLY A 457 92.59 -86.51 147.50
C GLY A 457 92.56 -87.55 148.63
N HIS A 458 92.19 -88.79 148.30
CA HIS A 458 92.16 -89.89 149.26
C HIS A 458 93.54 -90.23 149.87
N ILE A 459 94.63 -90.03 149.13
CA ILE A 459 95.99 -90.29 149.62
C ILE A 459 96.42 -89.22 150.64
N LEU A 460 96.02 -87.95 150.43
CA LEU A 460 96.38 -86.85 151.33
C LEU A 460 95.74 -86.96 152.72
N ASP A 461 94.51 -87.47 152.80
CA ASP A 461 93.83 -87.66 154.09
C ASP A 461 94.50 -88.74 154.96
N VAL A 462 95.05 -89.80 154.35
CA VAL A 462 95.82 -90.82 155.06
C VAL A 462 97.13 -90.25 155.63
N ILE A 463 97.80 -89.36 154.90
CA ILE A 463 99.04 -88.69 155.34
C ILE A 463 98.75 -87.76 156.53
N LYS A 464 97.63 -87.04 156.49
CA LYS A 464 97.22 -86.11 157.56
C LYS A 464 96.91 -86.85 158.86
N GLY A 465 96.32 -88.04 158.79
CA GLY A 465 96.05 -88.89 159.95
C GLY A 465 97.32 -89.37 160.66
N ILE A 466 98.36 -89.77 159.91
CA ILE A 466 99.64 -90.23 160.49
C ILE A 466 100.37 -89.06 161.17
N SER A 467 100.33 -87.86 160.59
CA SER A 467 101.02 -86.68 161.11
C SER A 467 100.47 -86.18 162.46
N GLN A 468 99.16 -86.33 162.72
CA GLN A 468 98.59 -85.94 164.02
C GLN A 468 98.97 -86.91 165.14
N GLN A 469 99.11 -88.21 164.82
CA GLN A 469 99.54 -89.23 165.78
C GLN A 469 101.00 -89.04 166.22
N THR A 470 101.83 -88.43 165.38
CA THR A 470 103.23 -88.10 165.71
C THR A 470 103.36 -86.81 166.54
N ASN A 471 102.51 -85.81 166.28
CA ASN A 471 102.61 -84.49 166.92
C ASN A 471 102.38 -84.50 168.44
N LEU A 472 101.48 -85.35 168.95
CA LEU A 472 101.16 -85.34 170.38
C LEU A 472 101.88 -86.40 171.22
N LEU A 473 102.59 -87.33 170.59
CA LEU A 473 103.67 -88.08 171.26
C LEU A 473 104.89 -87.19 171.55
N ALA A 474 105.11 -86.12 170.76
CA ALA A 474 106.32 -85.30 170.84
C ALA A 474 106.33 -84.24 171.96
N LEU A 475 105.20 -83.66 172.36
CA LEU A 475 105.19 -82.66 173.44
C LEU A 475 105.11 -83.28 174.86
N ASN A 476 104.81 -84.58 174.95
CA ASN A 476 105.08 -85.39 176.14
C ASN A 476 106.59 -85.51 176.47
N ALA A 477 107.49 -84.98 175.63
CA ALA A 477 108.95 -85.10 175.80
C ALA A 477 109.71 -83.76 175.79
N ALA A 478 109.04 -82.64 175.52
CA ALA A 478 109.67 -81.34 175.47
C ALA A 478 109.19 -80.47 176.61
N ILE A 479 109.85 -80.64 177.75
CA ILE A 479 110.25 -79.49 178.57
C ILE A 479 109.32 -79.28 179.77
N GLU A 480 109.74 -79.70 180.97
CA GLU A 480 111.12 -80.02 181.41
C GLU A 480 112.13 -78.87 181.27
#